data_AF-A0A7S0RF26-F1
#
_entry.id   AF-A0A7S0RF26-F1
#
_cell.length_a   1.000
_cell.length_b   1.000
_cell.length_c   1.000
_cell.angle_alpha   90.00
_cell.angle_beta   90.00
_cell.angle_gamma   90.00
#
_symmetry.space_group_name_H-M   'P 1'
#
loop_
_entity.id
_entity.type
_entity.pdbx_description
1 polymer ?
#
loop_
_entity_poly.entity_id
_entity_poly.type
_entity_poly.pdbx_seq_one_letter_code
_entity_poly.pdbx_strand_id
1 'polypeptide(L)'
;RGADPRGAVQAELERLADFGALPNARKVATRMQLLQSEVPKNHVYSGFKAGNLELIDEPQATSESGGCGFVSEKMLQEILLAIHQNQSGVGRGKLPIAVTRPTAIQVRIFVPQLGIFKGMLCLKPGISKIQLPASMCKVPASRVAGGDDRVWVLVKLVHPTAPNVTVGNYLKGTNASFKQKQHKRKSMVENLLSCLGVPADVLEEYLAKGGRGG
;
A
#
# COMPACT_ATOMS: atom_id res chain seq x y z
N ARG A 1 -7.42 -23.36 36.25
CA ARG A 1 -8.17 -22.12 35.96
C ARG A 1 -7.73 -21.65 34.58
N GLY A 2 -8.57 -21.82 33.54
CA GLY A 2 -8.24 -21.32 32.20
C GLY A 2 -8.31 -19.79 32.21
N ALA A 3 -7.29 -19.13 31.68
CA ALA A 3 -7.34 -17.69 31.46
C ALA A 3 -8.47 -17.37 30.46
N ASP A 4 -9.30 -16.36 30.74
CA ASP A 4 -10.32 -15.91 29.81
C ASP A 4 -9.63 -15.39 28.53
N PRO A 5 -9.81 -16.02 27.37
CA PRO A 5 -9.16 -15.60 26.13
C PRO A 5 -9.50 -14.15 25.76
N ARG A 6 -10.65 -13.63 26.21
CA ARG A 6 -11.04 -12.23 25.96
C ARG A 6 -10.14 -11.24 26.69
N GLY A 7 -9.74 -11.56 27.92
CA GLY A 7 -8.82 -10.72 28.69
C GLY A 7 -7.44 -10.64 28.04
N ALA A 8 -6.96 -11.75 27.48
CA ALA A 8 -5.68 -11.79 26.77
C ALA A 8 -5.71 -10.95 25.47
N VAL A 9 -6.79 -11.04 24.69
CA VAL A 9 -6.96 -10.25 23.45
C VAL A 9 -7.04 -8.76 23.77
N GLN A 10 -7.81 -8.38 24.79
CA GLN A 10 -7.92 -6.98 25.19
C GLN A 10 -6.57 -6.40 25.63
N ALA A 11 -5.82 -7.13 26.46
CA ALA A 11 -4.49 -6.69 26.89
C ALA A 11 -3.53 -6.48 25.71
N GLU A 12 -3.60 -7.34 24.68
CA GLU A 12 -2.77 -7.19 23.49
C GLU A 12 -3.17 -5.99 22.64
N LEU A 13 -4.48 -5.74 22.50
CA LEU A 13 -4.98 -4.55 21.81
C LEU A 13 -4.57 -3.26 22.52
N GLU A 14 -4.66 -3.24 23.85
CA GLU A 14 -4.24 -2.11 24.67
C GLU A 14 -2.74 -1.87 24.58
N ARG A 15 -1.91 -2.91 24.43
CA ARG A 15 -0.47 -2.75 24.14
C ARG A 15 -0.19 -2.12 22.78
N LEU A 16 -1.01 -2.42 21.78
CA LEU A 16 -0.81 -1.91 20.43
C LEU A 16 -1.20 -0.43 20.30
N ALA A 17 -2.34 -0.01 20.86
CA ALA A 17 -2.84 1.37 20.76
C ALA A 17 -3.97 1.65 21.76
N ASP A 18 -4.28 2.92 22.01
CA ASP A 18 -5.40 3.31 22.87
C ASP A 18 -6.72 3.36 22.10
N PHE A 19 -7.33 2.19 21.89
CA PHE A 19 -8.68 2.09 21.32
C PHE A 19 -9.75 2.71 22.23
N GLY A 20 -9.49 2.84 23.54
CA GLY A 20 -10.39 3.44 24.51
C GLY A 20 -10.52 4.96 24.38
N ALA A 21 -9.53 5.64 23.80
CA ALA A 21 -9.60 7.08 23.49
C ALA A 21 -10.53 7.40 22.30
N LEU A 22 -11.07 6.40 21.60
CA LEU A 22 -11.98 6.65 20.48
C LEU A 22 -13.39 7.03 21.00
N PRO A 23 -14.05 8.02 20.39
CA PRO A 23 -15.27 8.64 20.93
C PRO A 23 -16.50 7.72 20.97
N ASN A 24 -16.54 6.64 20.17
CA ASN A 24 -17.66 5.72 20.17
C ASN A 24 -17.27 4.32 19.66
N ALA A 25 -18.07 3.32 20.04
CA ALA A 25 -17.88 1.93 19.68
C ALA A 25 -17.87 1.68 18.16
N ARG A 26 -18.65 2.45 17.38
CA ARG A 26 -18.65 2.36 15.91
C ARG A 26 -17.27 2.70 15.35
N LYS A 27 -16.64 3.77 15.85
CA LYS A 27 -15.29 4.18 15.43
C LYS A 27 -14.26 3.14 15.88
N VAL A 28 -14.38 2.58 17.08
CA VAL A 28 -13.53 1.45 17.54
C VAL A 28 -13.63 0.28 16.56
N ALA A 29 -14.83 -0.18 16.23
CA ALA A 29 -15.04 -1.29 15.29
C ALA A 29 -14.43 -1.02 13.91
N THR A 30 -14.60 0.20 13.37
CA THR A 30 -13.96 0.60 12.11
C THR A 30 -12.43 0.62 12.21
N ARG A 31 -11.85 0.94 13.38
CA ARG A 31 -10.39 0.91 13.58
C ARG A 31 -9.84 -0.49 13.81
N MET A 32 -10.63 -1.42 14.35
CA MET A 32 -10.23 -2.84 14.41
C MET A 32 -9.98 -3.45 13.03
N GLN A 33 -10.71 -3.00 12.00
CA GLN A 33 -10.46 -3.41 10.60
C GLN A 33 -9.06 -3.04 10.10
N LEU A 34 -8.36 -2.11 10.78
CA LEU A 34 -6.96 -1.81 10.46
C LEU A 34 -6.03 -2.99 10.77
N LEU A 35 -6.35 -3.78 11.79
CA LEU A 35 -5.62 -4.98 12.20
C LEU A 35 -5.87 -6.16 11.25
N GLN A 36 -7.04 -6.20 10.61
CA GLN A 36 -7.45 -7.24 9.67
C GLN A 36 -7.01 -6.92 8.22
N SER A 37 -5.88 -6.22 8.03
CA SER A 37 -5.41 -5.94 6.68
C SER A 37 -5.04 -7.22 5.95
N GLU A 38 -5.60 -7.44 4.77
CA GLU A 38 -5.15 -8.45 3.82
C GLU A 38 -3.81 -8.04 3.17
N VAL A 39 -2.78 -7.85 3.99
CA VAL A 39 -1.41 -7.58 3.55
C VAL A 39 -0.64 -8.88 3.71
N PRO A 40 -0.06 -9.42 2.62
CA PRO A 40 0.78 -10.61 2.70
C PRO A 40 1.89 -10.44 3.75
N LYS A 41 2.25 -11.51 4.48
CA LYS A 41 3.27 -11.42 5.56
C LYS A 41 4.62 -10.88 5.08
N ASN A 42 4.96 -11.12 3.82
CA ASN A 42 6.17 -10.61 3.17
C ASN A 42 6.13 -9.11 2.82
N HIS A 43 4.98 -8.43 2.98
CA HIS A 43 4.81 -6.98 2.81
C HIS A 43 4.91 -6.20 4.13
N VAL A 44 5.41 -6.85 5.19
CA VAL A 44 5.65 -6.23 6.49
C VAL A 44 7.12 -5.88 6.61
N TYR A 45 7.41 -4.63 6.96
CA TYR A 45 8.73 -4.16 7.32
C TYR A 45 8.76 -3.78 8.81
N SER A 46 9.72 -4.33 9.54
CA SER A 46 9.87 -4.13 10.99
C SER A 46 11.26 -3.65 11.40
N GLY A 47 12.02 -3.05 10.47
CA GLY A 47 13.39 -2.59 10.73
C GLY A 47 13.47 -1.21 11.39
N PHE A 48 12.34 -0.48 11.50
CA PHE A 48 12.30 0.84 12.12
C PHE A 48 12.00 0.78 13.62
N LYS A 49 12.43 1.85 14.28
CA LYS A 49 12.19 2.21 15.67
C LYS A 49 11.33 3.46 15.72
N ALA A 50 10.65 3.72 16.85
CA ALA A 50 9.83 4.93 17.03
C ALA A 50 10.60 6.23 16.71
N GLY A 51 11.90 6.29 17.03
CA GLY A 51 12.77 7.43 16.72
C GLY A 51 13.02 7.69 15.22
N ASN A 52 12.68 6.75 14.34
CA ASN A 52 12.70 6.93 12.88
C ASN A 52 11.47 7.68 12.36
N LEU A 53 10.49 7.98 13.22
CA LEU A 53 9.25 8.66 12.88
C LEU A 53 9.20 10.00 13.60
N GLU A 54 8.55 10.97 12.99
CA GLU A 54 8.23 12.25 13.60
C GLU A 54 6.80 12.64 13.25
N LEU A 55 6.07 13.11 14.27
CA LEU A 55 4.78 13.72 14.06
C LEU A 55 5.01 15.15 13.58
N ILE A 56 4.33 15.53 12.50
CA ILE A 56 4.40 16.89 11.95
C ILE A 56 3.04 17.56 12.08
N ASP A 57 3.08 18.88 12.26
CA ASP A 57 1.87 19.69 12.18
C ASP A 57 1.33 19.66 10.75
N GLU A 58 0.02 19.50 10.63
CA GLU A 58 -0.65 19.56 9.33
C GLU A 58 -0.93 21.02 9.01
N PRO A 59 -0.40 21.58 7.90
CA PRO A 59 -0.60 22.97 7.52
C PRO A 59 -2.07 23.17 7.14
N GLN A 60 -2.89 23.41 8.15
CA GLN A 60 -4.35 23.39 8.15
C GLN A 60 -4.94 22.06 7.65
N ALA A 61 -5.84 21.49 8.46
CA ALA A 61 -6.71 20.40 8.02
C ALA A 61 -7.71 20.94 7.00
N THR A 62 -7.25 21.24 5.78
CA THR A 62 -8.16 21.39 4.66
C THR A 62 -8.80 20.04 4.42
N SER A 63 -10.03 20.02 3.92
CA SER A 63 -10.73 18.79 3.54
C SER A 63 -9.98 17.94 2.51
N GLU A 64 -8.87 18.43 1.96
CA GLU A 64 -8.14 17.89 0.81
C GLU A 64 -6.78 17.25 1.15
N SER A 65 -6.14 17.56 2.28
CA SER A 65 -4.79 17.05 2.61
C SER A 65 -4.75 15.78 3.47
N GLY A 66 -5.93 15.25 3.84
CA GLY A 66 -6.04 14.19 4.85
C GLY A 66 -5.33 12.88 4.50
N GLY A 67 -4.28 12.54 5.24
CA GLY A 67 -3.68 11.21 5.27
C GLY A 67 -2.46 10.99 4.37
N CYS A 68 -1.70 12.04 4.05
CA CYS A 68 -0.44 11.95 3.30
C CYS A 68 0.75 12.34 4.16
N GLY A 69 1.65 11.39 4.42
CA GLY A 69 2.93 11.61 5.11
C GLY A 69 4.10 11.60 4.14
N PHE A 70 5.31 11.79 4.69
CA PHE A 70 6.53 11.88 3.89
C PHE A 70 7.57 10.86 4.32
N VAL A 71 8.35 10.36 3.36
CA VAL A 71 9.44 9.42 3.58
C VAL A 71 10.65 9.81 2.73
N SER A 72 11.85 9.61 3.27
CA SER A 72 13.10 9.84 2.53
C SER A 72 13.31 8.73 1.49
N GLU A 73 14.08 9.03 0.44
CA GLU A 73 14.40 8.04 -0.60
C GLU A 73 15.05 6.79 -0.02
N LYS A 74 16.02 7.00 0.88
CA LYS A 74 16.76 5.94 1.55
C LYS A 74 15.83 5.00 2.33
N MET A 75 14.96 5.55 3.18
CA MET A 75 14.02 4.75 3.97
C MET A 75 13.00 4.02 3.08
N LEU A 76 12.52 4.67 2.01
CA LEU A 76 11.62 4.04 1.07
C LEU A 76 12.27 2.84 0.35
N GLN A 77 13.52 3.00 -0.09
CA GLN A 77 14.30 1.92 -0.67
C GLN A 77 14.53 0.77 0.33
N GLU A 78 14.84 1.08 1.59
CA GLU A 78 14.99 0.08 2.66
C GLU A 78 13.71 -0.76 2.86
N ILE A 79 12.54 -0.11 2.93
CA ILE A 79 11.24 -0.80 3.05
C ILE A 79 11.03 -1.74 1.85
N LEU A 80 11.22 -1.24 0.64
CA LEU A 80 10.89 -1.97 -0.58
C LEU A 80 11.88 -3.10 -0.88
N LEU A 81 13.16 -2.90 -0.56
CA LEU A 81 14.18 -3.95 -0.66
C LEU A 81 13.85 -5.12 0.28
N ALA A 82 13.48 -4.82 1.52
CA ALA A 82 13.10 -5.84 2.50
C ALA A 82 11.86 -6.63 2.05
N ILE A 83 10.83 -5.94 1.53
CA ILE A 83 9.63 -6.60 1.00
C ILE A 83 9.97 -7.51 -0.18
N HIS A 84 10.82 -7.03 -1.10
CA HIS A 84 11.24 -7.82 -2.24
C HIS A 84 12.00 -9.08 -1.81
N GLN A 85 12.92 -8.95 -0.85
CA GLN A 85 13.66 -10.09 -0.28
C GLN A 85 12.72 -11.10 0.37
N ASN A 86 11.71 -10.63 1.12
CA ASN A 86 10.71 -11.49 1.74
C ASN A 86 9.81 -12.21 0.72
N GLN A 87 9.59 -11.63 -0.46
CA GLN A 87 8.79 -12.23 -1.54
C GLN A 87 9.54 -13.29 -2.33
N SER A 88 10.77 -12.99 -2.74
CA SER A 88 11.46 -13.82 -3.71
C SER A 88 12.10 -15.06 -3.11
N GLY A 89 12.40 -15.09 -1.81
CA GLY A 89 13.14 -16.21 -1.19
C GLY A 89 14.56 -16.41 -1.74
N VAL A 90 14.97 -15.61 -2.74
CA VAL A 90 16.27 -15.61 -3.38
C VAL A 90 17.14 -14.55 -2.70
N GLY A 91 18.31 -14.96 -2.22
CA GLY A 91 19.25 -14.08 -1.52
C GLY A 91 19.66 -12.85 -2.36
N ARG A 92 19.81 -11.71 -1.67
CA ARG A 92 20.37 -10.41 -2.13
C ARG A 92 20.41 -10.19 -3.65
N GLY A 93 19.26 -10.24 -4.31
CA GLY A 93 19.10 -9.83 -5.71
C GLY A 93 18.99 -8.31 -5.84
N LYS A 94 19.36 -7.77 -7.02
CA LYS A 94 19.08 -6.37 -7.38
C LYS A 94 17.56 -6.13 -7.34
N LEU A 95 17.13 -5.00 -6.77
CA LEU A 95 15.75 -4.53 -6.84
C LEU A 95 15.25 -4.56 -8.29
N PRO A 96 14.05 -5.10 -8.57
CA PRO A 96 13.48 -5.06 -9.90
C PRO A 96 13.38 -3.60 -10.38
N ILE A 97 13.61 -3.37 -11.67
CA ILE A 97 13.59 -2.02 -12.28
C ILE A 97 12.28 -1.27 -11.97
N ALA A 98 11.16 -1.98 -11.82
CA ALA A 98 9.87 -1.39 -11.43
C ALA A 98 9.86 -0.75 -10.02
N VAL A 99 10.82 -1.09 -9.15
CA VAL A 99 10.99 -0.57 -7.79
C VAL A 99 12.07 0.52 -7.74
N THR A 100 12.64 0.92 -8.87
CA THR A 100 13.74 1.91 -8.88
C THR A 100 13.28 3.36 -8.71
N ARG A 101 11.99 3.68 -8.90
CA ARG A 101 11.44 5.04 -8.72
C ARG A 101 10.03 5.10 -8.12
N PRO A 102 9.76 4.44 -6.99
CA PRO A 102 8.50 4.56 -6.28
C PRO A 102 8.38 6.00 -5.75
N THR A 103 7.29 6.67 -6.13
CA THR A 103 7.02 8.03 -5.67
C THR A 103 6.17 8.04 -4.40
N ALA A 104 5.36 6.99 -4.21
CA ALA A 104 4.52 6.85 -3.03
C ALA A 104 4.18 5.39 -2.71
N ILE A 105 3.89 5.11 -1.45
CA ILE A 105 3.39 3.80 -0.98
C ILE A 105 2.17 3.99 -0.08
N GLN A 106 1.18 3.09 -0.21
CA GLN A 106 0.05 3.04 0.71
C GLN A 106 0.42 2.16 1.90
N VAL A 107 0.34 2.73 3.10
CA VAL A 107 0.82 2.07 4.32
C VAL A 107 -0.23 2.00 5.43
N ARG A 108 -0.06 1.01 6.30
CA ARG A 108 -0.52 1.03 7.68
C ARG A 108 0.72 0.93 8.57
N ILE A 109 0.86 1.83 9.53
CA ILE A 109 2.00 1.86 10.44
C ILE A 109 1.48 1.65 11.86
N PHE A 110 2.08 0.70 12.57
CA PHE A 110 1.75 0.39 13.96
C PHE A 110 2.97 0.71 14.80
N VAL A 111 2.81 1.65 15.74
CA VAL A 111 3.86 2.04 16.68
C VAL A 111 3.21 2.23 18.05
N PRO A 112 3.43 1.33 19.03
CA PRO A 112 2.77 1.43 20.33
C PRO A 112 2.90 2.81 21.00
N GLN A 113 4.08 3.44 20.86
CA GLN A 113 4.36 4.76 21.43
C GLN A 113 3.71 5.95 20.70
N LEU A 114 3.30 5.80 19.43
CA LEU A 114 2.77 6.92 18.63
C LEU A 114 1.32 6.70 18.19
N GLY A 115 0.91 5.43 18.03
CA GLY A 115 -0.42 5.01 17.61
C GLY A 115 -0.44 4.21 16.31
N ILE A 116 -1.61 4.13 15.71
CA ILE A 116 -1.87 3.43 14.44
C ILE A 116 -2.15 4.46 13.36
N PHE A 117 -1.34 4.43 12.31
CA PHE A 117 -1.41 5.35 11.20
C PHE A 117 -1.86 4.63 9.92
N LYS A 118 -2.64 5.31 9.09
CA LYS A 118 -3.02 4.84 7.76
C LYS A 118 -3.01 6.00 6.78
N GLY A 119 -2.38 5.80 5.63
CA GLY A 119 -2.34 6.80 4.59
C GLY A 119 -1.36 6.46 3.46
N MET A 120 -0.96 7.49 2.74
CA MET A 120 0.10 7.44 1.74
C MET A 120 1.39 7.98 2.35
N LEU A 121 2.54 7.39 2.03
CA LEU A 121 3.84 8.04 2.21
C LEU A 121 4.36 8.45 0.85
N CYS A 122 4.65 9.73 0.69
CA CYS A 122 5.21 10.31 -0.52
C CYS A 122 6.69 10.63 -0.32
N LEU A 123 7.47 10.52 -1.39
CA LEU A 123 8.88 10.88 -1.36
C LEU A 123 9.04 12.38 -1.06
N LYS A 124 9.88 12.72 -0.08
CA LYS A 124 10.31 14.09 0.20
C LYS A 124 11.82 14.13 0.37
N PRO A 125 12.55 14.87 -0.50
CA PRO A 125 13.99 15.04 -0.35
C PRO A 125 14.36 15.77 0.95
N GLY A 126 15.52 15.46 1.51
CA GLY A 126 16.11 16.21 2.62
C GLY A 126 15.58 15.89 4.02
N ILE A 127 14.65 14.93 4.17
CA ILE A 127 14.21 14.46 5.50
C ILE A 127 14.98 13.22 5.95
N SER A 128 15.17 13.08 7.26
CA SER A 128 15.86 11.94 7.88
C SER A 128 14.93 10.95 8.59
N LYS A 129 13.66 11.33 8.79
CA LYS A 129 12.62 10.54 9.46
C LYS A 129 11.37 10.44 8.59
N ILE A 130 10.51 9.47 8.88
CA ILE A 130 9.16 9.41 8.32
C ILE A 130 8.31 10.46 9.02
N GLN A 131 7.76 11.39 8.25
CA GLN A 131 6.91 12.47 8.76
C GLN A 131 5.44 12.05 8.68
N LEU A 132 4.76 12.04 9.81
CA LEU A 132 3.36 11.63 9.92
C LEU A 132 2.49 12.80 10.39
N PRO A 133 1.60 13.35 9.55
CA PRO A 133 0.64 14.33 10.01
C PRO A 133 -0.45 13.71 10.89
N ALA A 134 -1.08 14.54 11.71
CA ALA A 134 -2.16 14.12 12.61
C ALA A 134 -3.32 13.43 11.86
N SER A 135 -3.67 13.86 10.64
CA SER A 135 -4.71 13.19 9.82
C SER A 135 -4.41 11.72 9.51
N MET A 136 -3.15 11.28 9.50
CA MET A 136 -2.82 9.87 9.33
C MET A 136 -3.12 9.03 10.57
N CYS A 137 -3.10 9.65 11.77
CA CYS A 137 -3.34 8.95 13.03
C CYS A 137 -4.81 8.53 13.14
N LYS A 138 -5.04 7.21 13.24
CA LYS A 138 -6.38 6.61 13.28
C LYS A 138 -6.75 6.11 14.68
N VAL A 139 -5.75 5.71 15.46
CA VAL A 139 -5.84 5.33 16.87
C VAL A 139 -4.62 5.92 17.60
N PRO A 140 -4.79 6.62 18.73
CA PRO A 140 -3.67 7.18 19.49
C PRO A 140 -2.72 6.13 20.06
N ALA A 141 -1.58 6.59 20.57
CA ALA A 141 -0.59 5.78 21.27
C ALA A 141 -1.20 4.96 22.40
N SER A 142 -0.63 3.78 22.65
CA SER A 142 -1.01 2.93 23.77
C SER A 142 -0.67 3.58 25.11
N ARG A 143 -1.56 3.42 26.10
CA ARG A 143 -1.33 3.85 27.50
C ARG A 143 -0.36 2.94 28.25
N VAL A 144 -0.16 1.72 27.77
CA VAL A 144 0.61 0.66 28.42
C VAL A 144 1.84 0.25 27.59
N ALA A 145 2.21 1.06 26.59
CA ALA A 145 3.25 0.77 25.61
C ALA A 145 4.63 0.47 26.22
N GLY A 146 4.88 0.84 27.48
CA GLY A 146 6.00 0.34 28.27
C GLY A 146 7.38 0.37 27.57
N GLY A 147 7.70 1.45 26.84
CA GLY A 147 8.97 1.57 26.12
C GLY A 147 9.09 0.72 24.83
N ASP A 148 8.02 0.09 24.37
CA ASP A 148 7.99 -0.66 23.10
C ASP A 148 8.15 0.30 21.92
N ASP A 149 9.38 0.36 21.40
CA ASP A 149 9.78 1.25 20.32
C ASP A 149 9.66 0.59 18.93
N ARG A 150 9.07 -0.61 18.84
CA ARG A 150 8.94 -1.34 17.59
C ARG A 150 7.97 -0.64 16.65
N VAL A 151 8.30 -0.69 15.35
CA VAL A 151 7.48 -0.14 14.28
C VAL A 151 7.19 -1.26 13.29
N TRP A 152 5.92 -1.46 12.97
CA TRP A 152 5.51 -2.31 11.86
C TRP A 152 4.93 -1.48 10.74
N VAL A 153 5.56 -1.51 9.57
CA VAL A 153 5.09 -0.86 8.35
C VAL A 153 4.52 -1.94 7.43
N LEU A 154 3.21 -1.90 7.22
CA LEU A 154 2.49 -2.77 6.31
C LEU A 154 2.28 -2.03 4.99
N VAL A 155 2.89 -2.51 3.90
CA VAL A 155 2.77 -1.88 2.58
C VAL A 155 1.70 -2.59 1.76
N LYS A 156 0.58 -1.90 1.53
CA LYS A 156 -0.55 -2.44 0.76
C LYS A 156 -0.38 -2.24 -0.74
N LEU A 157 0.15 -1.08 -1.14
CA LEU A 157 0.27 -0.70 -2.55
C LEU A 157 1.54 0.11 -2.76
N VAL A 158 2.20 -0.10 -3.89
CA VAL A 158 3.36 0.69 -4.33
C VAL A 158 2.95 1.44 -5.59
N HIS A 159 3.16 2.75 -5.60
CA HIS A 159 2.91 3.59 -6.77
C HIS A 159 4.22 3.98 -7.47
N PRO A 160 4.23 4.00 -8.82
CA PRO A 160 3.09 3.71 -9.70
C PRO A 160 2.75 2.21 -9.77
N THR A 161 1.45 1.90 -9.81
CA THR A 161 0.97 0.53 -10.07
C THR A 161 1.02 0.24 -11.58
N ALA A 162 1.04 -1.03 -11.99
CA ALA A 162 1.03 -1.38 -13.42
C ALA A 162 -0.16 -0.75 -14.19
N PRO A 163 -1.40 -0.68 -13.66
CA PRO A 163 -2.49 0.07 -14.28
C PRO A 163 -2.22 1.58 -14.42
N ASN A 164 -1.59 2.21 -13.40
CA ASN A 164 -1.28 3.65 -13.46
C ASN A 164 -0.28 3.97 -14.57
N VAL A 165 0.68 3.07 -14.83
CA VAL A 165 1.60 3.21 -15.97
C VAL A 165 0.85 3.13 -17.30
N THR A 166 -0.13 2.23 -17.42
CA THR A 166 -0.97 2.10 -18.62
C THR A 166 -1.79 3.37 -18.89
N VAL A 167 -2.42 3.95 -17.87
CA VAL A 167 -3.18 5.20 -18.02
C VAL A 167 -2.26 6.38 -18.36
N GLY A 168 -1.09 6.48 -17.72
CA GLY A 168 -0.09 7.49 -18.06
C GLY A 168 0.39 7.38 -19.52
N ASN A 169 0.53 6.16 -20.03
CA ASN A 169 0.86 5.91 -21.45
C ASN A 169 -0.30 6.25 -22.39
N TYR A 170 -1.54 6.12 -21.95
CA TYR A 170 -2.72 6.51 -22.71
C TYR A 170 -2.84 8.05 -22.82
N LEU A 171 -2.62 8.76 -21.70
CA LEU A 171 -2.73 10.22 -21.63
C LEU A 171 -1.58 10.97 -22.33
N LYS A 172 -0.38 10.39 -22.39
CA LYS A 172 0.78 11.03 -23.03
C LYS A 172 0.74 11.03 -24.57
N GLY A 173 -0.30 10.46 -25.17
CA GLY A 173 -0.28 10.10 -26.58
C GLY A 173 0.70 8.96 -26.78
N THR A 174 0.31 7.94 -27.52
CA THR A 174 1.11 6.74 -27.75
C THR A 174 2.51 7.09 -28.28
N ASN A 175 3.55 6.89 -27.46
CA ASN A 175 4.90 6.74 -27.99
C ASN A 175 4.91 5.56 -28.96
N ALA A 176 5.52 5.76 -30.13
CA ALA A 176 5.58 4.81 -31.24
C ALA A 176 6.24 3.43 -30.92
N SER A 177 6.66 3.19 -29.68
CA SER A 177 7.21 1.92 -29.19
C SER A 177 6.17 0.82 -28.98
N PHE A 178 4.89 1.05 -29.35
CA PHE A 178 3.88 -0.01 -29.50
C PHE A 178 3.87 -0.66 -30.90
N LYS A 179 4.98 -0.55 -31.65
CA LYS A 179 5.25 -1.48 -32.75
C LYS A 179 5.86 -2.77 -32.17
N GLN A 180 5.20 -3.89 -32.49
CA GLN A 180 5.67 -5.27 -32.32
C GLN A 180 5.64 -5.87 -30.90
N LYS A 181 4.47 -6.39 -30.51
CA LYS A 181 4.28 -7.83 -30.22
C LYS A 181 2.78 -8.14 -30.36
N GLN A 182 2.33 -8.31 -31.61
CA GLN A 182 0.94 -8.51 -32.03
C GLN A 182 0.32 -9.87 -31.66
N HIS A 183 0.85 -10.64 -30.69
CA HIS A 183 0.35 -12.00 -30.44
C HIS A 183 -0.58 -12.18 -29.22
N LYS A 184 -0.87 -11.14 -28.44
CA LYS A 184 -1.76 -11.27 -27.25
C LYS A 184 -3.06 -10.42 -27.28
N ARG A 185 -3.32 -9.63 -28.33
CA ARG A 185 -4.57 -8.85 -28.43
C ARG A 185 -5.81 -9.70 -28.70
N LYS A 186 -5.65 -10.90 -29.28
CA LYS A 186 -6.78 -11.78 -29.61
C LYS A 186 -7.60 -12.15 -28.37
N SER A 187 -6.96 -12.53 -27.25
CA SER A 187 -7.71 -13.04 -26.10
C SER A 187 -8.55 -12.00 -25.36
N MET A 188 -8.17 -10.72 -25.35
CA MET A 188 -8.92 -9.71 -24.59
C MET A 188 -10.18 -9.26 -25.33
N VAL A 189 -10.08 -9.04 -26.64
CA VAL A 189 -11.23 -8.64 -27.47
C VAL A 189 -12.21 -9.80 -27.60
N GLU A 190 -11.69 -11.02 -27.72
CA GLU A 190 -12.48 -12.25 -27.74
C GLU A 190 -13.25 -12.44 -26.42
N ASN A 191 -12.58 -12.29 -25.27
CA ASN A 191 -13.24 -12.37 -23.96
C ASN A 191 -14.30 -11.28 -23.77
N LEU A 192 -14.02 -10.04 -24.20
CA LEU A 192 -14.97 -8.94 -24.07
C LEU A 192 -16.22 -9.17 -24.91
N LEU A 193 -16.07 -9.55 -26.18
CA LEU A 193 -17.19 -9.77 -27.09
C LEU A 193 -17.99 -11.02 -26.70
N SER A 194 -17.31 -12.07 -26.22
CA SER A 194 -17.97 -13.25 -25.64
C SER A 194 -18.81 -12.88 -24.41
N CYS A 195 -18.28 -12.08 -23.48
CA CYS A 195 -19.04 -11.60 -22.32
C CYS A 195 -20.25 -10.72 -22.68
N LEU A 196 -20.20 -10.02 -23.83
CA LEU A 196 -21.32 -9.24 -24.35
C LEU A 196 -22.36 -10.09 -25.10
N GLY A 197 -22.19 -11.42 -25.11
CA GLY A 197 -23.13 -12.36 -25.73
C GLY A 197 -23.04 -12.40 -27.25
N VAL A 198 -21.92 -11.95 -27.83
CA VAL A 198 -21.72 -12.05 -29.28
C VAL A 198 -21.57 -13.52 -29.67
N PRO A 199 -22.38 -14.04 -30.62
CA PRO A 199 -22.26 -15.40 -31.11
C PRO A 199 -20.85 -15.72 -31.64
N ALA A 200 -20.39 -16.95 -31.41
CA ALA A 200 -19.01 -17.36 -31.69
C ALA A 200 -18.64 -17.27 -33.18
N ASP A 201 -19.59 -17.54 -34.07
CA ASP A 201 -19.46 -17.43 -35.53
C ASP A 201 -19.21 -15.99 -35.99
N VAL A 202 -19.92 -15.02 -35.40
CA VAL A 202 -19.73 -13.58 -35.67
C VAL A 202 -18.36 -13.12 -35.16
N LEU A 203 -17.92 -13.65 -34.03
CA LEU A 203 -16.62 -13.35 -33.43
C LEU A 203 -15.47 -13.88 -34.30
N GLU A 204 -15.57 -15.11 -34.79
CA GLU A 204 -14.60 -15.71 -35.70
C GLU A 204 -14.49 -14.93 -37.02
N GLU A 205 -15.62 -14.54 -37.62
CA GLU A 205 -15.63 -13.74 -38.84
C GLU A 205 -14.97 -12.35 -38.63
N TYR A 206 -15.27 -11.71 -37.51
CA TYR A 206 -14.69 -10.41 -37.14
C TYR A 206 -13.16 -10.50 -36.98
N LEU A 207 -12.68 -11.55 -36.30
CA LEU A 207 -11.25 -11.80 -36.10
C LEU A 207 -10.53 -12.19 -37.40
N ALA A 208 -11.22 -12.89 -38.31
CA ALA A 208 -10.67 -13.27 -39.62
C ALA A 208 -10.51 -12.06 -40.55
N LYS A 209 -11.44 -11.09 -40.53
CA LYS A 209 -11.38 -9.88 -41.36
C LYS A 209 -10.34 -8.86 -40.88
N GLY A 210 -10.12 -8.76 -39.56
CA GLY A 210 -9.15 -7.81 -38.97
C GLY A 210 -7.67 -8.13 -39.23
N GLY A 211 -7.34 -9.26 -39.86
CA GLY A 211 -5.96 -9.70 -40.12
C GLY A 211 -5.36 -9.35 -41.49
N ARG A 212 -6.13 -8.78 -42.43
CA ARG A 212 -5.68 -8.56 -43.83
C ARG A 212 -5.56 -7.10 -44.27
N GLY A 213 -5.66 -6.14 -43.36
CA GLY A 213 -5.44 -4.71 -43.65
C GLY A 213 -4.21 -4.18 -42.92
N GLY A 214 -3.03 -4.46 -43.43
CA GLY A 214 -1.75 -3.95 -42.92
C GLY A 214 -0.71 -3.93 -44.02
#